data_AF-A0A8T6M4J0-F1
#
_entry.id   AF-A0A8T6M4J0-F1
#
_cell.length_a   1.000
_cell.length_b   1.000
_cell.length_c   1.000
_cell.angle_alpha   90.00
_cell.angle_beta   90.00
_cell.angle_gamma   90.00
#
_symmetry.space_group_name_H-M   'P 1'
#
loop_
_entity.id
_entity.type
_entity.pdbx_description
1 polymer ?
#
loop_
_entity_poly.entity_id
_entity_poly.type
_entity_poly.pdbx_seq_one_letter_code
_entity_poly.pdbx_strand_id
1 'polypeptide(L)'
;MKEEIKMKIKYVDKKKIKNLSGFANFETETVYVDKDLIGPIKRFVLEHEKYHIKDYKKLKIKGKEQSLFMWEFKATIYAFVRCPFGGILVIIRNLYPPRLISFLKFYFFKNEKRTREIARELMKKNV
;
A
#
# COMPACT_ATOMS: atom_id res chain seq x y z
N MET A 1 -2.59 -16.61 -27.73
CA MET A 1 -2.78 -15.35 -27.00
C MET A 1 -2.68 -15.63 -25.50
N LYS A 2 -1.67 -15.10 -24.80
CA LYS A 2 -1.67 -15.12 -23.33
C LYS A 2 -2.49 -13.93 -22.88
N GLU A 3 -3.66 -14.16 -22.29
CA GLU A 3 -4.38 -13.09 -21.60
C GLU A 3 -3.46 -12.55 -20.49
N GLU A 4 -3.02 -11.30 -20.63
CA GLU A 4 -2.40 -10.57 -19.53
C GLU A 4 -3.48 -10.34 -18.47
N ILE A 5 -3.58 -11.26 -17.50
CA ILE A 5 -4.40 -11.05 -16.32
C ILE A 5 -3.82 -9.84 -15.58
N LYS A 6 -4.45 -8.69 -15.79
CA LYS A 6 -4.09 -7.42 -15.18
C LYS A 6 -4.48 -7.49 -13.70
N MET A 7 -3.47 -7.47 -12.84
CA MET A 7 -3.65 -7.45 -11.39
C MET A 7 -4.67 -6.38 -10.98
N LYS A 8 -5.69 -6.79 -10.22
CA LYS A 8 -6.79 -5.90 -9.80
C LYS A 8 -6.44 -5.26 -8.46
N ILE A 9 -6.77 -3.99 -8.28
CA ILE A 9 -6.54 -3.27 -7.03
C ILE A 9 -7.91 -2.82 -6.49
N LYS A 10 -8.21 -3.15 -5.24
CA LYS A 10 -9.45 -2.76 -4.56
C LYS A 10 -9.13 -2.03 -3.27
N TYR A 11 -9.69 -0.84 -3.10
CA TYR A 11 -9.63 -0.10 -1.85
C TYR A 11 -10.88 -0.41 -1.03
N VAL A 12 -10.70 -0.95 0.17
CA VAL A 12 -11.79 -1.47 0.99
C VAL A 12 -11.67 -1.00 2.43
N ASP A 13 -12.78 -1.07 3.17
CA ASP A 13 -12.77 -0.78 4.61
C ASP A 13 -11.89 -1.79 5.35
N LYS A 14 -11.14 -1.30 6.35
CA LYS A 14 -10.27 -2.11 7.19
C LYS A 14 -10.94 -3.38 7.78
N LYS A 15 -12.24 -3.31 8.11
CA LYS A 15 -13.02 -4.46 8.61
C LYS A 15 -13.12 -5.60 7.59
N LYS A 16 -13.16 -5.28 6.29
CA LYS A 16 -13.26 -6.27 5.19
C LYS A 16 -11.95 -7.04 4.98
N ILE A 17 -10.83 -6.53 5.49
CA ILE A 17 -9.51 -7.19 5.41
C ILE A 17 -8.98 -7.58 6.80
N LYS A 18 -9.87 -7.95 7.72
CA LYS A 18 -9.52 -8.50 9.06
C LYS A 18 -8.54 -7.60 9.84
N ASN A 19 -8.73 -6.28 9.77
CA ASN A 19 -7.88 -5.29 10.43
C ASN A 19 -6.43 -5.19 9.93
N LEU A 20 -6.10 -5.82 8.79
CA LEU A 20 -4.82 -5.66 8.12
C LEU A 20 -4.73 -4.30 7.40
N SER A 21 -3.52 -3.93 6.96
CA SER A 21 -3.32 -2.74 6.12
C SER A 21 -3.51 -3.07 4.64
N GLY A 22 -3.20 -4.30 4.25
CA GLY A 22 -3.37 -4.85 2.90
C GLY A 22 -3.54 -6.35 2.93
N PHE A 23 -3.99 -6.91 1.82
CA PHE A 23 -4.12 -8.35 1.59
C PHE A 23 -4.09 -8.67 0.10
N ALA A 24 -3.25 -9.61 -0.31
CA ALA A 24 -3.23 -10.16 -1.66
C ALA A 24 -4.02 -11.49 -1.74
N ASN A 25 -4.98 -11.55 -2.65
CA ASN A 25 -5.61 -12.81 -3.08
C ASN A 25 -4.88 -13.32 -4.33
N PHE A 26 -4.17 -14.45 -4.18
CA PHE A 26 -3.31 -15.01 -5.23
C PHE A 26 -4.09 -15.68 -6.37
N GLU A 27 -5.25 -16.25 -6.09
CA GLU A 27 -6.09 -16.94 -7.08
C GLU A 27 -6.73 -15.95 -8.05
N THR A 28 -7.24 -14.85 -7.52
CA THR A 28 -7.92 -13.79 -8.29
C THR A 28 -7.00 -12.63 -8.66
N GLU A 29 -5.73 -12.72 -8.29
CA GLU A 29 -4.71 -11.69 -8.47
C GLU A 29 -5.17 -10.29 -8.07
N THR A 30 -5.89 -10.23 -6.94
CA THR A 30 -6.49 -9.00 -6.45
C THR A 30 -5.78 -8.54 -5.19
N VAL A 31 -5.29 -7.31 -5.22
CA VAL A 31 -4.73 -6.61 -4.07
C VAL A 31 -5.82 -5.79 -3.40
N TYR A 32 -6.08 -6.07 -2.13
CA TYR A 32 -6.96 -5.30 -1.28
C TYR A 32 -6.12 -4.38 -0.39
N VAL A 33 -6.47 -3.10 -0.33
CA VAL A 33 -5.76 -2.12 0.51
C VAL A 33 -6.78 -1.37 1.35
N ASP A 34 -6.45 -1.12 2.62
CA ASP A 34 -7.26 -0.26 3.48
C ASP A 34 -7.38 1.15 2.86
N LYS A 35 -8.62 1.56 2.57
CA LYS A 35 -8.92 2.85 1.95
C LYS A 35 -8.54 4.03 2.85
N ASP A 36 -8.50 3.82 4.17
CA ASP A 36 -8.26 4.87 5.18
C ASP A 36 -6.77 5.12 5.46
N LEU A 37 -5.87 4.38 4.80
CA LEU A 37 -4.43 4.63 4.87
C LEU A 37 -4.08 5.95 4.19
N ILE A 38 -3.17 6.70 4.82
CA ILE A 38 -2.58 7.89 4.22
C ILE A 38 -1.81 7.52 2.95
N GLY A 39 -1.81 8.41 1.95
CA GLY A 39 -1.30 8.14 0.60
C GLY A 39 0.07 7.42 0.56
N PRO A 40 1.11 7.88 1.27
CA PRO A 40 2.41 7.22 1.26
C PRO A 40 2.40 5.80 1.83
N ILE A 41 1.69 5.57 2.96
CA ILE A 41 1.54 4.25 3.57
C ILE A 41 0.75 3.34 2.64
N LYS A 42 -0.32 3.85 2.05
CA LYS A 42 -1.15 3.13 1.07
C LYS A 42 -0.31 2.67 -0.13
N ARG A 43 0.57 3.52 -0.64
CA ARG A 43 1.47 3.19 -1.75
C ARG A 43 2.50 2.13 -1.38
N PHE A 44 3.07 2.22 -0.17
CA PHE A 44 3.98 1.20 0.35
C PHE A 44 3.28 -0.16 0.45
N VAL A 45 2.12 -0.22 1.12
CA VAL A 45 1.32 -1.45 1.27
C VAL A 45 0.95 -2.01 -0.11
N LEU A 46 0.57 -1.15 -1.04
CA LEU A 46 0.25 -1.59 -2.40
C LEU A 46 1.44 -2.28 -3.10
N GLU A 47 2.65 -1.71 -3.02
CA GLU A 47 3.84 -2.33 -3.62
C GLU A 47 4.25 -3.62 -2.89
N HIS A 48 4.04 -3.69 -1.56
CA HIS A 48 4.22 -4.90 -0.75
C HIS A 48 3.31 -6.04 -1.22
N GLU A 49 2.00 -5.81 -1.28
CA GLU A 49 1.03 -6.83 -1.70
C GLU A 49 1.19 -7.23 -3.17
N LYS A 50 1.53 -6.27 -4.05
CA LYS A 50 1.88 -6.56 -5.45
C LYS A 50 3.07 -7.51 -5.55
N TYR A 51 4.06 -7.35 -4.67
CA TYR A 51 5.22 -8.23 -4.64
C TYR A 51 4.81 -9.65 -4.30
N HIS A 52 3.95 -9.85 -3.29
CA HIS A 52 3.46 -11.19 -2.94
C HIS A 52 2.83 -11.90 -4.13
N ILE A 53 1.95 -11.24 -4.90
CA ILE A 53 1.34 -11.87 -6.08
C ILE A 53 2.40 -12.23 -7.14
N LYS A 54 3.33 -11.31 -7.43
CA LYS A 54 4.39 -11.55 -8.42
C LYS A 54 5.32 -12.70 -8.02
N ASP A 55 5.73 -12.74 -6.76
CA ASP A 55 6.65 -13.74 -6.26
C ASP A 55 5.95 -15.09 -6.11
N TYR A 56 4.68 -15.12 -5.67
CA TYR A 56 3.86 -16.35 -5.65
C TYR A 56 3.77 -16.99 -7.04
N LYS A 57 3.48 -16.20 -8.09
CA LYS A 57 3.48 -16.72 -9.48
C LYS A 57 4.83 -17.32 -9.86
N LYS A 58 5.92 -16.62 -9.52
CA LYS A 58 7.29 -17.06 -9.83
C LYS A 58 7.66 -18.34 -9.10
N LEU A 59 7.29 -18.46 -7.83
CA LEU A 59 7.53 -19.65 -7.00
C LEU A 59 6.70 -20.85 -7.48
N LYS A 60 5.42 -20.62 -7.81
CA LYS A 60 4.53 -21.65 -8.38
C LYS A 60 5.08 -22.21 -9.70
N ILE A 61 5.57 -21.35 -10.60
CA ILE A 61 6.20 -21.78 -11.86
C ILE A 61 7.48 -22.61 -11.61
N LYS A 62 8.24 -22.28 -10.56
CA LYS A 62 9.51 -22.94 -10.24
C LYS A 62 9.36 -24.16 -9.32
N GLY A 63 8.15 -24.47 -8.84
CA GLY A 63 7.91 -25.53 -7.86
C GLY A 63 8.69 -25.33 -6.55
N LYS A 64 8.96 -24.08 -6.16
CA LYS A 64 9.78 -23.77 -4.98
C LYS A 64 8.90 -23.31 -3.82
N GLU A 65 9.17 -23.88 -2.65
CA GLU A 65 8.63 -23.35 -1.40
C GLU A 65 9.60 -22.32 -0.81
N GLN A 66 9.05 -21.28 -0.18
CA GLN A 66 9.81 -20.24 0.50
C GLN A 66 9.23 -20.07 1.89
N SER A 67 10.11 -19.91 2.89
CA SER A 67 9.70 -19.56 4.24
C SER A 67 8.89 -18.26 4.23
N LEU A 68 7.76 -18.26 4.96
CA LEU A 68 6.88 -17.11 5.14
C LEU A 68 7.67 -15.86 5.60
N PHE A 69 8.61 -16.05 6.53
CA PHE A 69 9.46 -14.98 7.05
C PHE A 69 10.30 -14.34 5.93
N MET A 70 10.96 -15.16 5.12
CA MET A 70 11.78 -14.68 4.01
C MET A 70 10.93 -14.00 2.94
N TRP A 71 9.69 -14.45 2.77
CA TRP A 71 8.75 -13.87 1.82
C TRP A 71 8.29 -12.47 2.24
N GLU A 72 7.86 -12.30 3.49
CA GLU A 72 7.52 -11.01 4.08
C GLU A 72 8.71 -10.04 4.08
N PHE A 73 9.91 -10.55 4.40
CA PHE A 73 11.12 -9.74 4.41
C PHE A 73 11.45 -9.17 3.02
N LYS A 74 11.42 -10.01 1.98
CA LYS A 74 11.65 -9.57 0.59
C LYS A 74 10.58 -8.59 0.11
N ALA A 75 9.31 -8.84 0.44
CA ALA A 75 8.21 -7.95 0.10
C ALA A 75 8.39 -6.57 0.73
N THR A 76 8.77 -6.54 2.02
CA THR A 76 9.04 -5.32 2.78
C THR A 76 10.20 -4.53 2.16
N ILE A 77 11.32 -5.18 1.86
CA ILE A 77 12.48 -4.54 1.21
C ILE A 77 12.07 -3.97 -0.15
N TYR A 78 11.38 -4.77 -0.96
CA TYR A 78 10.94 -4.33 -2.28
C TYR A 78 10.04 -3.10 -2.20
N ALA A 79 9.06 -3.10 -1.28
CA ALA A 79 8.19 -1.97 -1.04
C ALA A 79 8.96 -0.74 -0.52
N PHE A 80 9.97 -0.96 0.32
CA PHE A 80 10.81 0.11 0.88
C PHE A 80 11.67 0.78 -0.19
N VAL A 81 12.29 0.00 -1.08
CA VAL A 81 13.06 0.54 -2.22
C VAL A 81 12.16 1.36 -3.15
N ARG A 82 10.92 0.89 -3.39
CA ARG A 82 9.95 1.59 -4.26
C ARG A 82 9.34 2.83 -3.62
N CYS A 83 9.14 2.80 -2.31
CA CYS A 83 8.38 3.80 -1.56
C CYS A 83 9.04 4.05 -0.20
N PRO A 84 10.28 4.59 -0.16
CA PRO A 84 11.06 4.70 1.07
C PRO A 84 10.35 5.54 2.13
N PHE A 85 9.74 6.66 1.72
CA PHE A 85 8.97 7.52 2.62
C PHE A 85 7.74 6.82 3.21
N GLY A 86 7.04 6.01 2.42
CA GLY A 86 5.92 5.20 2.91
C GLY A 86 6.36 4.13 3.91
N GLY A 87 7.52 3.51 3.65
CA GLY A 87 8.12 2.53 4.55
C GLY A 87 8.53 3.13 5.90
N ILE A 88 9.16 4.31 5.91
CA ILE A 88 9.48 5.03 7.15
C ILE A 88 8.21 5.32 7.96
N LEU A 89 7.14 5.78 7.30
CA LEU A 89 5.87 6.04 7.98
C LEU A 89 5.19 4.78 8.53
N VAL A 90 5.36 3.62 7.87
CA VAL A 90 4.90 2.32 8.41
C VAL A 90 5.70 1.93 9.65
N ILE A 91 7.02 2.09 9.63
CA ILE A 91 7.89 1.83 10.78
C ILE A 91 7.49 2.71 11.96
N ILE A 92 7.35 4.03 11.73
CA ILE A 92 6.88 4.98 12.75
C ILE A 92 5.50 4.56 13.30
N ARG A 93 4.56 4.20 12.42
CA ARG A 93 3.21 3.76 12.82
C ARG A 93 3.24 2.50 13.68
N ASN A 94 4.13 1.55 13.40
CA ASN A 94 4.22 0.28 14.12
C ASN A 94 4.99 0.41 15.44
N LEU A 95 5.96 1.32 15.52
CA LEU A 95 6.76 1.57 16.71
C LEU A 95 6.08 2.51 17.72
N TYR A 96 5.19 3.39 17.29
CA TYR A 96 4.58 4.40 18.17
C TYR A 96 3.10 4.12 18.53
N PRO A 97 2.68 4.42 19.78
CA PRO A 97 1.33 4.16 20.27
C PRO A 97 0.25 5.03 19.55
N PRO A 98 -1.06 4.73 19.73
CA PRO A 98 -2.18 5.27 18.94
C PRO A 98 -2.25 6.81 18.79
N ARG A 99 -1.63 7.57 19.71
CA ARG A 99 -1.67 9.04 19.74
C ARG A 99 -0.94 9.69 18.56
N LEU A 100 0.12 9.08 18.02
CA LEU A 100 0.86 9.63 16.88
C LEU A 100 0.13 9.41 15.54
N ILE A 101 -0.64 8.33 15.42
CA ILE A 101 -1.50 8.06 14.25
C ILE A 101 -2.55 9.16 14.09
N SER A 102 -3.14 9.62 15.20
CA SER A 102 -4.08 10.76 15.19
C SER A 102 -3.40 12.05 14.73
N PHE A 103 -2.18 12.32 15.20
CA PHE A 103 -1.41 13.50 14.79
C PHE A 103 -1.02 13.46 13.30
N LEU A 104 -0.51 12.33 12.80
CA LEU A 104 -0.16 12.14 11.39
C LEU A 104 -1.40 12.23 10.49
N LYS A 105 -2.51 11.60 10.90
CA LYS A 105 -3.80 11.76 10.19
C LYS A 105 -4.17 13.23 10.11
N PHE A 106 -4.17 13.96 11.22
CA PHE A 106 -4.52 15.38 11.25
C PHE A 106 -3.59 16.23 10.35
N TYR A 107 -2.27 16.05 10.47
CA TYR A 107 -1.28 16.82 9.73
C TYR A 107 -1.36 16.59 8.22
N PHE A 108 -1.45 15.34 7.78
CA PHE A 108 -1.53 15.01 6.36
C PHE A 108 -2.91 15.26 5.75
N PHE A 109 -4.03 15.05 6.46
CA PHE A 109 -5.37 15.41 5.95
C PHE A 109 -5.52 16.93 5.77
N LYS A 110 -5.01 17.71 6.73
CA LYS A 110 -5.09 19.17 6.67
C LYS A 110 -4.27 19.72 5.51
N ASN A 111 -3.09 19.16 5.27
CA ASN A 111 -2.28 19.52 4.13
C ASN A 111 -2.92 19.07 2.80
N GLU A 112 -3.52 17.89 2.73
CA GLU A 112 -4.18 17.40 1.50
C GLU A 112 -5.33 18.31 1.06
N LYS A 113 -6.17 18.79 1.99
CA LYS A 113 -7.21 19.79 1.69
C LYS A 113 -6.60 21.09 1.17
N ARG A 114 -5.58 21.60 1.86
CA ARG A 114 -4.89 22.84 1.47
C ARG A 114 -4.20 22.71 0.10
N THR A 115 -3.64 21.55 -0.22
CA THR A 115 -3.01 21.30 -1.53
C THR A 115 -4.07 21.29 -2.64
N ARG A 116 -5.26 20.73 -2.38
CA ARG A 116 -6.38 20.76 -3.34
C ARG A 116 -6.98 22.16 -3.50
N GLU A 117 -7.01 22.97 -2.44
CA GLU A 117 -7.44 24.38 -2.50
C GLU A 117 -6.47 25.22 -3.32
N ILE A 118 -5.16 25.13 -3.05
CA ILE A 118 -4.12 25.82 -3.83
C ILE A 118 -4.17 25.40 -5.30
N ALA A 119 -4.35 24.10 -5.58
CA ALA A 119 -4.50 23.63 -6.96
C ALA A 119 -5.74 24.22 -7.65
N ARG A 120 -6.87 24.38 -6.94
CA ARG A 120 -8.08 25.01 -7.48
C ARG A 120 -7.90 26.53 -7.69
N GLU A 121 -7.20 27.21 -6.80
CA GLU A 121 -6.89 28.64 -6.96
C GLU A 121 -5.97 28.89 -8.15
N LEU A 122 -4.95 28.04 -8.34
CA LEU A 122 -4.06 28.12 -9.50
C LEU A 122 -4.79 27.82 -10.81
N MET A 123 -5.75 26.89 -10.82
CA MET A 123 -6.60 26.64 -12.00
C MET A 123 -7.56 27.80 -12.30
N LYS A 124 -8.05 28.52 -11.29
CA LYS A 124 -8.93 29.69 -11.48
C LYS A 124 -8.21 30.95 -11.94
N LYS A 125 -6.89 31.06 -11.74
CA LYS A 125 -6.08 32.20 -12.19
C LYS A 125 -5.56 32.08 -13.63
N ASN A 126 -5.75 30.93 -14.26
CA ASN A 126 -5.31 30.63 -15.63
C ASN A 126 -6.49 30.49 -16.62
N VAL A 127 -7.66 31.03 -16.28
CA VAL A 127 -8.83 31.24 -17.14
C VAL A 127 -9.16 32.72 -17.11
#